data_AF-N9NEM6-F1
#
_entry.id   AF-N9NEM6-F1
#
_cell.length_a   1.000
_cell.length_b   1.000
_cell.length_c   1.000
_cell.angle_alpha   90.00
_cell.angle_beta   90.00
_cell.angle_gamma   90.00
#
_symmetry.space_group_name_H-M   'P 1'
#
loop_
_entity.id
_entity.type
_entity.pdbx_description
1 polymer ?
#
loop_
_entity_poly.entity_id
_entity_poly.type
_entity_poly.pdbx_seq_one_letter_code
_entity_poly.pdbx_strand_id
1 'polypeptide(L)' 'MIVMARLNKGLVKPYLRENDHPFVILATFINYVSNNKNWSDEKIQSIVNEAKSKDKHHFYVTLKTYLDED' A
#
# COMPACT_ATOMS: atom_id res chain seq x y z
N MET A 1 -14.78 -11.69 -31.99
CA MET A 1 -14.56 -10.38 -31.35
C MET A 1 -14.35 -10.65 -29.87
N ILE A 2 -13.09 -10.78 -29.41
CA ILE A 2 -12.82 -11.02 -27.99
C ILE A 2 -12.96 -9.66 -27.31
N VAL A 3 -14.06 -9.49 -26.58
CA VAL A 3 -14.28 -8.31 -25.73
C VAL A 3 -13.21 -8.39 -24.64
N MET A 4 -12.11 -7.65 -24.82
CA MET A 4 -11.25 -7.29 -23.70
C MET A 4 -12.06 -6.37 -22.81
N ALA A 5 -12.81 -6.97 -21.88
CA ALA A 5 -13.29 -6.27 -20.72
C ALA A 5 -12.04 -5.65 -20.09
N ARG A 6 -11.93 -4.33 -20.16
CA ARG A 6 -11.05 -3.58 -19.27
C ARG A 6 -11.61 -3.84 -17.88
N LEU A 7 -11.20 -4.95 -17.25
CA LEU A 7 -11.32 -5.03 -15.81
C LEU A 7 -10.59 -3.79 -15.32
N ASN A 8 -11.34 -2.91 -14.66
CA ASN A 8 -10.78 -1.93 -13.77
C ASN A 8 -10.04 -2.73 -12.68
N LYS A 9 -8.82 -3.21 -13.00
CA LYS A 9 -8.06 -4.19 -12.19
C LYS A 9 -7.38 -3.45 -11.04
N GLY A 10 -8.15 -2.77 -10.21
CA GLY A 10 -7.66 -2.44 -8.88
C GLY A 10 -7.32 -3.74 -8.17
N LEU A 11 -6.09 -3.90 -7.68
CA LEU A 11 -5.75 -5.05 -6.84
C LEU A 11 -6.69 -5.05 -5.64
N VAL A 12 -7.21 -6.21 -5.25
CA VAL A 12 -8.01 -6.35 -4.03
C VAL A 12 -7.17 -5.86 -2.85
N LYS A 13 -7.78 -5.05 -1.98
CA LYS A 13 -7.13 -4.49 -0.79
C LYS A 13 -6.48 -5.61 0.02
N PRO A 14 -5.15 -5.59 0.19
CA PRO A 14 -4.46 -6.63 0.91
C PRO A 14 -4.69 -6.50 2.41
N TYR A 15 -4.70 -7.63 3.11
CA TYR A 15 -4.78 -7.66 4.56
C TYR A 15 -3.37 -7.65 5.17
N LEU A 16 -3.01 -6.54 5.84
CA LEU A 16 -1.75 -6.41 6.57
C LEU A 16 -1.91 -6.96 7.99
N ARG A 17 -1.00 -7.83 8.45
CA ARG A 17 -0.95 -8.28 9.85
C ARG A 17 0.11 -7.50 10.61
N GLU A 18 -0.18 -7.16 11.86
CA GLU A 18 0.74 -6.39 12.72
C GLU A 18 2.10 -7.09 12.92
N ASN A 19 2.10 -8.43 12.96
CA ASN A 19 3.31 -9.23 13.15
C ASN A 19 4.07 -9.52 11.85
N ASP A 20 3.56 -9.13 10.68
CA ASP A 20 4.24 -9.36 9.42
C ASP A 20 5.64 -8.71 9.42
N HIS A 21 6.53 -9.26 8.60
CA HIS A 21 7.85 -8.68 8.43
C HIS A 21 7.71 -7.29 7.79
N PRO A 22 8.45 -6.26 8.25
CA PRO A 22 8.33 -4.90 7.71
C PRO A 22 8.49 -4.83 6.18
N PHE A 23 9.36 -5.68 5.62
CA PHE A 23 9.51 -5.82 4.17
C PHE A 23 8.21 -6.27 3.48
N VAL A 24 7.49 -7.25 4.04
CA VAL A 24 6.24 -7.77 3.47
C VAL A 24 5.17 -6.69 3.51
N ILE A 25 5.05 -5.99 4.64
CA ILE A 25 4.11 -4.88 4.81
C ILE A 25 4.39 -3.77 3.78
N LEU A 26 5.67 -3.40 3.62
CA LEU A 26 6.09 -2.38 2.67
C LEU A 26 5.78 -2.77 1.22
N ALA A 27 6.21 -3.97 0.80
CA ALA A 27 6.02 -4.45 -0.55
C ALA A 27 4.52 -4.55 -0.90
N THR A 28 3.72 -5.03 0.05
CA THR A 28 2.27 -5.14 -0.08
C THR A 28 1.62 -3.78 -0.22
N PHE A 29 2.01 -2.81 0.63
CA PHE A 29 1.52 -1.44 0.56
C PHE A 29 1.85 -0.81 -0.79
N ILE A 30 3.13 -0.80 -1.19
CA ILE A 30 3.60 -0.19 -2.46
C ILE A 30 2.86 -0.81 -3.63
N ASN A 31 2.79 -2.14 -3.71
CA ASN A 31 2.12 -2.83 -4.81
C ASN A 31 0.63 -2.46 -4.88
N TYR A 32 -0.06 -2.36 -3.74
CA TYR A 32 -1.46 -1.95 -3.73
C TYR A 32 -1.63 -0.48 -4.15
N VAL A 33 -0.90 0.46 -3.55
CA VAL A 33 -1.08 1.88 -3.84
C VAL A 33 -0.67 2.22 -5.26
N SER A 34 0.43 1.66 -5.80
CA SER A 34 0.86 1.94 -7.18
C SER A 34 -0.13 1.44 -8.23
N ASN A 35 -0.91 0.38 -7.95
CA ASN A 35 -1.87 -0.17 -8.89
C ASN A 35 -3.30 0.38 -8.72
N ASN A 36 -3.66 0.84 -7.51
CA ASN A 36 -5.02 1.30 -7.20
C ASN A 36 -5.14 2.80 -7.04
N LYS A 37 -4.07 3.46 -6.56
CA LYS A 37 -4.07 4.87 -6.24
C LYS A 37 -3.16 5.58 -7.23
N ASN A 38 -3.68 6.63 -7.85
CA ASN A 38 -2.91 7.46 -8.78
C ASN A 38 -1.99 8.44 -8.02
N TRP A 39 -1.26 7.93 -7.02
CA TRP A 39 -0.34 8.68 -6.18
C TRP A 39 1.00 8.86 -6.90
N SER A 40 1.62 10.03 -6.72
CA SER A 40 2.98 10.25 -7.19
C SER A 40 3.98 9.43 -6.37
N ASP A 41 5.09 9.03 -6.99
CA ASP A 41 6.18 8.32 -6.31
C ASP A 41 6.68 9.11 -5.09
N GLU A 42 6.70 10.44 -5.18
CA GLU A 42 7.08 11.34 -4.07
C GLU A 42 6.13 11.20 -2.87
N LYS A 43 4.83 11.11 -3.12
CA LYS A 43 3.83 10.91 -2.05
C LYS A 43 4.04 9.55 -1.38
N ILE A 44 4.27 8.49 -2.16
CA ILE A 44 4.53 7.14 -1.64
C ILE A 44 5.81 7.14 -0.80
N GLN A 45 6.89 7.76 -1.29
CA GLN A 45 8.16 7.85 -0.55
C GLN A 45 8.01 8.64 0.75
N SER A 46 7.26 9.75 0.74
CA SER A 46 7.01 10.55 1.95
C SER A 46 6.31 9.71 3.03
N ILE A 47 5.25 8.99 2.67
CA ILE A 47 4.50 8.11 3.57
C ILE A 47 5.40 6.98 4.11
N VAL A 48 6.22 6.37 3.24
CA VAL A 48 7.13 5.29 3.64
C VAL A 48 8.21 5.82 4.60
N ASN A 49 8.73 7.03 4.37
CA ASN A 49 9.71 7.65 5.27
C ASN A 49 9.08 8.02 6.61
N GLU A 50 7.86 8.54 6.61
CA GLU A 50 7.09 8.80 7.83
C GLU A 50 6.89 7.50 8.63
N ALA A 51 6.43 6.43 7.97
CA ALA A 51 6.21 5.13 8.61
C ALA A 51 7.49 4.57 9.22
N LYS A 52 8.66 4.78 8.60
CA LYS A 52 9.96 4.32 9.08
C LYS A 52 10.57 5.17 10.20
N SER A 53 9.98 6.33 10.52
CA SER A 53 10.59 7.30 11.43
C SER A 53 10.61 6.89 12.92
N LYS A 54 9.81 5.89 13.30
CA LYS A 54 9.64 5.44 14.69
C LYS A 54 9.82 3.92 14.80
N ASP A 55 8.84 3.23 15.38
CA ASP A 55 8.91 1.81 15.71
C ASP A 55 8.11 0.94 14.72
N LYS A 56 8.33 -0.38 14.77
CA LYS A 56 7.61 -1.36 13.92
C LYS A 56 6.08 -1.23 14.03
N HIS A 57 5.56 -0.93 15.22
CA HIS A 57 4.13 -0.74 15.42
C HIS A 57 3.62 0.53 14.71
N HIS A 58 4.36 1.64 14.81
CA HIS A 58 4.05 2.86 14.07
C HIS A 58 4.09 2.63 12.57
N PHE A 59 5.10 1.90 12.08
CA PHE A 59 5.22 1.54 10.67
C PHE A 59 3.96 0.81 10.15
N TYR A 60 3.49 -0.20 10.90
CA TYR A 60 2.27 -0.93 10.54
C TYR A 60 1.03 -0.04 10.57
N VAL A 61 0.82 0.73 11.64
CA VAL A 61 -0.37 1.58 11.79
C VAL A 61 -0.42 2.64 10.70
N THR A 62 0.69 3.32 10.42
CA THR A 62 0.77 4.37 9.39
C THR A 62 0.43 3.79 8.01
N LEU A 63 1.08 2.69 7.60
CA LEU A 63 0.81 2.09 6.29
C LEU A 63 -0.62 1.55 6.18
N LYS A 64 -1.15 0.97 7.26
CA LYS A 64 -2.54 0.49 7.28
C LYS A 64 -3.54 1.64 7.14
N THR A 65 -3.34 2.75 7.86
CA THR A 65 -4.21 3.94 7.75
C THR A 65 -4.27 4.45 6.31
N TYR A 66 -3.12 4.61 5.65
CA TYR A 66 -3.08 5.06 4.25
C TYR A 66 -3.62 4.02 3.25
N LEU A 67 -3.58 2.74 3.60
CA LEU A 67 -4.20 1.66 2.83
C LEU A 67 -5.74 1.65 2.96
N ASP A 68 -6.26 2.09 4.11
CA ASP A 68 -7.68 2.21 4.43
C ASP A 68 -8.31 3.53 3.98
N GLU A 69 -7.51 4.56 3.74
CA GLU A 69 -7.97 5.84 3.17
C GLU A 69 -8.60 5.59 1.78
N ASP A 70 -9.80 6.10 1.50
CA ASP A 70 -10.48 5.95 0.20
C ASP A 70 -9.99 7.00 -0.81
#